data_AF-A0A7G9YIW3-F1
#
_entry.id   AF-A0A7G9YIW3-F1
#
_cell.length_a   1.000
_cell.length_b   1.000
_cell.length_c   1.000
_cell.angle_alpha   90.00
_cell.angle_beta   90.00
_cell.angle_gamma   90.00
#
_symmetry.space_group_name_H-M   'P 1'
#
loop_
_entity.id
_entity.type
_entity.pdbx_description
1 polymer ?
#
loop_
_entity_poly.entity_id
_entity_poly.type
_entity_poly.pdbx_seq_one_letter_code
_entity_poly.pdbx_strand_id
1 'polypeptide(L)'
;MFEADGRSFTTPKAYAPPRHINIAENKPIFVVNKVLSVREWLPLTGNTLPFSLIPGNIIALIKGNLSVEETVDLISKRAEKSVIQEILREERYSLRDERKQPWSMKTRRPFRGVTDKVKITFRAMLELAERVAKELKSPLEVSKRGRPVIYDRIKLAAAILVKGMRSFVDLSAELSNVQYDMALDESERYPSPSELHNIFTQIPVEWMEEALQRLDDLSKEEFSKFEEHPDTFVIDGSALSGDILVERVVLTKIRLIRDYFQYQALVRIATNTIRSIKKHSNKIGDIVRSLPAGSIVLADPEYDAPGELSGCGRISDRASR
;
A
#
# COMPACT_ATOMS: atom_id res chain seq x y z
N MET A 1 -40.50 -45.13 13.37
CA MET A 1 -39.43 -45.53 12.44
C MET A 1 -39.02 -44.28 11.69
N PHE A 2 -38.05 -43.55 12.25
CA PHE A 2 -37.46 -42.35 11.64
C PHE A 2 -35.96 -42.53 11.81
N GLU A 3 -35.28 -42.70 10.68
CA GLU A 3 -33.84 -42.89 10.61
C GLU A 3 -33.13 -41.60 11.04
N ALA A 4 -32.19 -41.75 11.98
CA ALA A 4 -31.33 -40.69 12.42
C ALA A 4 -30.23 -40.48 11.37
N ASP A 5 -30.27 -39.33 10.68
CA ASP A 5 -29.17 -38.87 9.83
C ASP A 5 -27.97 -38.54 10.72
N GLY A 6 -27.07 -39.52 10.86
CA GLY A 6 -25.78 -39.42 11.55
C GLY A 6 -24.81 -38.47 10.85
N ARG A 7 -25.08 -37.16 10.91
CA ARG A 7 -24.08 -36.14 10.55
C ARG A 7 -23.15 -35.95 11.74
N SER A 8 -22.03 -36.64 11.71
CA SER A 8 -20.89 -36.36 12.57
C SER A 8 -20.50 -34.89 12.43
N PHE A 9 -20.58 -34.12 13.52
CA PHE A 9 -19.93 -32.82 13.60
C PHE A 9 -18.42 -33.06 13.54
N THR A 10 -17.83 -32.95 12.35
CA THR A 10 -16.38 -32.90 12.22
C THR A 10 -15.93 -31.59 12.84
N THR A 11 -15.24 -31.69 13.97
CA THR A 11 -14.46 -30.62 14.57
C THR A 11 -13.66 -29.95 13.44
N PRO A 12 -13.65 -28.61 13.32
CA PRO A 12 -12.80 -27.94 12.35
C PRO A 12 -11.38 -28.48 12.56
N LYS A 13 -10.76 -29.03 11.50
CA LYS A 13 -9.35 -29.42 11.55
C LYS A 13 -8.61 -28.22 12.10
N ALA A 14 -8.04 -28.39 13.30
CA ALA A 14 -7.21 -27.39 13.95
C ALA A 14 -6.26 -26.84 12.89
N TYR A 15 -6.19 -25.51 12.77
CA TYR A 15 -5.20 -24.85 11.95
C TYR A 15 -3.85 -25.49 12.27
N ALA A 16 -3.27 -26.20 11.31
CA ALA A 16 -1.86 -26.52 11.42
C ALA A 16 -1.16 -25.16 11.44
N PRO A 17 -0.46 -24.79 12.53
CA PRO A 17 0.29 -23.55 12.54
C PRO A 17 1.21 -23.57 11.32
N PRO A 18 1.44 -22.41 10.65
CA PRO A 18 2.41 -22.34 9.57
C PRO A 18 3.69 -23.00 10.07
N ARG A 19 4.23 -23.94 9.29
CA ARG A 19 5.46 -24.67 9.64
C ARG A 19 6.44 -23.66 10.19
N HIS A 20 6.80 -23.78 11.47
CA HIS A 20 7.89 -23.02 12.04
C HIS A 20 9.14 -23.39 11.25
N ILE A 21 9.47 -22.56 10.27
CA ILE A 21 10.81 -22.52 9.74
C ILE A 21 11.62 -21.94 10.90
N ASN A 22 12.49 -22.75 11.48
CA ASN A 22 13.57 -22.25 12.32
C ASN A 22 14.43 -21.36 11.43
N ILE A 23 14.09 -20.07 11.34
CA ILE A 23 14.92 -19.07 10.67
C ILE A 23 15.92 -18.60 11.72
N ALA A 24 16.82 -19.51 12.10
CA ALA A 24 18.03 -19.20 12.83
C ALA A 24 19.22 -19.26 11.87
N GLU A 25 19.08 -18.67 10.69
CA GLU A 25 20.21 -18.46 9.78
C GLU A 25 20.19 -17.01 9.30
N ASN A 26 21.11 -16.23 9.89
CA ASN A 26 21.66 -14.96 9.40
C ASN A 26 20.72 -13.78 9.08
N LYS A 27 19.51 -13.69 9.64
CA LYS A 27 18.76 -12.43 9.51
C LYS A 27 19.32 -11.33 10.42
N PRO A 28 19.55 -10.10 9.92
CA PRO A 28 19.98 -8.97 10.72
C PRO A 28 18.98 -8.72 11.84
N ILE A 29 19.51 -8.53 13.04
CA ILE A 29 18.71 -8.25 14.22
C ILE A 29 18.70 -6.73 14.45
N PHE A 30 17.52 -6.12 14.43
CA PHE A 30 17.40 -4.67 14.55
C PHE A 30 17.23 -4.25 15.99
N VAL A 31 18.12 -3.39 16.49
CA VAL A 31 18.03 -2.88 17.86
C VAL A 31 17.28 -1.56 17.89
N VAL A 32 16.20 -1.51 18.66
CA VAL A 32 15.47 -0.26 18.94
C VAL A 32 16.38 0.63 19.79
N ASN A 33 16.82 1.75 19.21
CA ASN A 33 17.74 2.69 19.86
C ASN A 33 17.14 3.33 21.14
N LYS A 34 15.81 3.40 21.23
CA LYS A 34 15.10 3.86 22.41
C LYS A 34 14.88 2.70 23.39
N VAL A 35 15.28 2.89 24.65
CA VAL A 35 14.86 2.02 25.75
C VAL A 35 13.33 2.17 25.96
N LEU A 36 12.60 1.08 25.81
CA LEU A 36 11.15 1.03 25.92
C LEU A 36 10.70 0.81 27.36
N SER A 37 9.61 1.45 27.78
CA SER A 37 8.91 1.04 29.00
C SER A 37 8.17 -0.28 28.80
N VAL A 38 7.82 -0.99 29.88
CA VAL A 38 7.00 -2.22 29.83
C VAL A 38 5.68 -1.98 29.07
N ARG A 39 5.07 -0.80 29.21
CA ARG A 39 3.84 -0.41 28.49
C ARG A 39 4.03 -0.25 26.99
N GLU A 40 5.23 0.13 26.54
CA GLU A 40 5.58 0.30 25.12
C GLU A 40 6.01 -1.04 24.49
N TRP A 41 6.74 -1.86 25.23
CA TRP A 41 7.25 -3.16 24.77
C TRP A 41 6.16 -4.23 24.70
N LEU A 42 5.35 -4.38 25.74
CA LEU A 42 4.39 -5.48 25.84
C LEU A 42 3.40 -5.55 24.66
N PRO A 43 2.95 -4.43 24.05
CA PRO A 43 2.18 -4.50 22.82
C PRO A 43 2.88 -5.07 21.59
N LEU A 44 4.22 -5.06 21.54
CA LEU A 44 5.04 -5.60 20.45
C LEU A 44 5.17 -7.13 20.51
N THR A 45 4.79 -7.77 21.61
CA THR A 45 4.88 -9.23 21.77
C THR A 45 3.57 -9.95 21.44
N GLY A 46 2.55 -9.22 20.98
CA GLY A 46 1.22 -9.78 20.71
C GLY A 46 1.02 -10.20 19.25
N ASN A 47 0.11 -11.14 19.03
CA ASN A 47 -0.23 -11.71 17.72
C ASN A 47 -0.95 -10.73 16.76
N THR A 48 -1.16 -9.48 17.18
CA THR A 48 -1.87 -8.46 16.39
C THR A 48 -0.95 -7.58 15.56
N LEU A 49 0.37 -7.84 15.60
CA LEU A 49 1.32 -7.20 14.70
C LEU A 49 1.10 -7.70 13.27
N PRO A 50 1.18 -6.83 12.26
CA PRO A 50 1.10 -7.27 10.88
C PRO A 50 2.31 -8.15 10.55
N PHE A 51 2.08 -9.26 9.86
CA PHE A 51 3.14 -10.13 9.34
C PHE A 51 4.07 -9.43 8.34
N SER A 52 3.61 -8.32 7.77
CA SER A 52 4.37 -7.46 6.84
C SER A 52 5.13 -6.32 7.54
N LEU A 53 5.29 -6.37 8.88
CA LEU A 53 6.07 -5.39 9.61
C LEU A 53 7.54 -5.49 9.19
N ILE A 54 8.13 -4.37 8.77
CA ILE A 54 9.57 -4.25 8.53
C ILE A 54 10.19 -3.28 9.56
N PRO A 55 11.26 -3.67 10.27
CA PRO A 55 11.77 -5.02 10.37
C PRO A 55 10.85 -5.93 11.21
N GLY A 56 10.71 -7.18 10.80
CA GLY A 56 9.97 -8.24 11.48
C GLY A 56 10.71 -8.81 12.69
N ASN A 57 12.03 -8.64 12.76
CA ASN A 57 12.86 -9.07 13.89
C ASN A 57 13.48 -7.86 14.60
N ILE A 58 13.02 -7.57 15.83
CA ILE A 58 13.54 -6.47 16.64
C ILE A 58 14.02 -6.93 18.02
N ILE A 59 15.13 -6.36 18.49
CA ILE A 59 15.56 -6.35 19.89
C ILE A 59 15.25 -4.97 20.45
N ALA A 60 14.62 -4.92 21.62
CA ALA A 60 14.41 -3.67 22.34
C ALA A 60 14.89 -3.80 23.79
N LEU A 61 15.62 -2.80 24.26
CA LEU A 61 15.95 -2.69 25.68
C LEU A 61 14.72 -2.24 26.44
N ILE A 62 14.42 -2.90 27.57
CA ILE A 62 13.26 -2.58 28.40
C ILE A 62 13.73 -1.87 29.67
N LYS A 63 13.12 -0.72 29.96
CA LYS A 63 13.33 0.02 31.20
C LYS A 63 12.60 -0.69 32.33
N GLY A 64 13.34 -1.45 33.13
CA GLY A 64 12.83 -2.07 34.36
C GLY A 64 13.73 -3.20 34.86
N ASN A 65 13.59 -3.52 36.15
CA ASN A 65 14.16 -4.73 36.75
C ASN A 65 13.08 -5.82 36.72
N LEU A 66 12.64 -6.22 35.52
CA LEU A 66 11.77 -7.38 35.40
C LEU A 66 12.62 -8.63 35.45
N SER A 67 12.21 -9.61 36.26
CA SER A 67 12.81 -10.95 36.17
C SER A 67 12.40 -11.62 34.85
N VAL A 68 13.11 -12.68 34.48
CA VAL A 68 12.76 -13.47 33.29
C VAL A 68 11.36 -14.08 33.47
N GLU A 69 11.04 -14.56 34.67
CA GLU A 69 9.75 -15.16 35.02
C GLU A 69 8.61 -14.15 34.91
N GLU A 70 8.79 -12.94 35.45
CA GLU A 70 7.80 -11.86 35.34
C GLU A 70 7.56 -11.46 33.88
N THR A 71 8.63 -11.44 33.09
CA THR A 71 8.56 -11.12 31.65
C THR A 71 7.75 -12.17 30.89
N VAL A 72 8.04 -13.45 31.12
CA VAL A 72 7.31 -14.57 30.50
C VAL A 72 5.83 -14.55 30.92
N ASP A 73 5.54 -14.34 32.19
CA ASP A 73 4.16 -14.26 32.70
C ASP A 73 3.36 -13.12 32.05
N LEU A 74 3.97 -11.95 31.87
CA LEU A 74 3.33 -10.82 31.17
C LEU A 74 3.04 -11.13 29.69
N ILE A 75 3.97 -11.77 28.98
CA ILE A 75 3.77 -12.18 27.57
C ILE A 75 2.65 -13.20 27.49
N SER A 76 2.69 -14.26 28.31
CA SER A 76 1.70 -15.33 28.32
C SER A 76 0.30 -14.79 28.61
N LYS A 77 0.13 -14.00 29.68
CA LYS A 77 -1.15 -13.35 30.01
C LYS A 77 -1.67 -12.46 28.89
N ARG A 78 -0.78 -11.82 28.13
CA ARG A 78 -1.18 -11.00 26.98
C ARG A 78 -1.58 -11.86 25.78
N ALA A 79 -0.84 -12.92 25.49
CA ALA A 79 -1.16 -13.85 24.41
C ALA A 79 -2.53 -14.50 24.67
N GLU A 80 -2.76 -15.01 25.88
CA GLU A 80 -4.06 -15.56 26.31
C GLU A 80 -5.20 -14.56 26.13
N LYS A 81 -5.05 -13.33 26.65
CA LYS A 81 -6.05 -12.28 26.48
C LYS A 81 -6.30 -11.95 25.02
N SER A 82 -5.26 -11.95 24.19
CA SER A 82 -5.38 -11.68 22.75
C SER A 82 -6.21 -12.76 22.07
N VAL A 83 -5.92 -14.04 22.34
CA VAL A 83 -6.64 -15.19 21.77
C VAL A 83 -8.10 -15.19 22.23
N ILE A 84 -8.37 -14.96 23.52
CA ILE A 84 -9.74 -14.88 24.05
C ILE A 84 -10.52 -13.75 23.36
N GLN A 85 -9.90 -12.58 23.19
CA GLN A 85 -10.55 -11.45 22.53
C GLN A 85 -10.81 -11.71 21.04
N GLU A 86 -9.93 -12.45 20.37
CA GLU A 86 -10.07 -12.88 18.99
C GLU A 86 -11.26 -13.83 18.83
N ILE A 87 -11.32 -14.89 19.64
CA ILE A 87 -12.43 -15.86 19.63
C ILE A 87 -13.78 -15.15 19.87
N LEU A 88 -13.89 -14.38 20.96
CA LEU A 88 -15.14 -13.64 21.28
C LEU A 88 -15.52 -12.63 20.20
N ARG A 89 -14.56 -12.16 19.41
CA ARG A 89 -14.81 -11.24 18.31
C ARG A 89 -15.28 -11.98 17.07
N GLU A 90 -14.63 -13.08 16.70
CA GLU A 90 -15.06 -13.95 15.60
C GLU A 90 -16.48 -14.46 15.82
N GLU A 91 -16.81 -14.91 17.03
CA GLU A 91 -18.17 -15.30 17.40
C GLU A 91 -19.18 -14.17 17.23
N ARG A 92 -18.82 -12.94 17.65
CA ARG A 92 -19.69 -11.76 17.44
C ARG A 92 -19.83 -11.39 15.98
N TYR A 93 -18.85 -11.69 15.14
CA TYR A 93 -18.90 -11.40 13.71
C TYR A 93 -19.66 -12.46 12.94
N SER A 94 -19.51 -13.75 13.27
CA SER A 94 -20.28 -14.83 12.66
C SER A 94 -21.79 -14.68 12.90
N LEU A 95 -22.19 -14.00 13.98
CA LEU A 95 -23.59 -13.68 14.27
C LEU A 95 -24.15 -12.49 13.48
N ARG A 96 -23.31 -11.74 12.74
CA ARG A 96 -23.76 -10.62 11.90
C ARG A 96 -24.09 -11.11 10.50
N ASP A 97 -25.05 -10.43 9.86
CA ASP A 97 -25.27 -10.54 8.41
C ASP A 97 -23.93 -10.43 7.66
N GLU A 98 -23.70 -11.29 6.67
CA GLU A 98 -22.45 -11.34 5.90
C GLU A 98 -22.03 -9.96 5.38
N ARG A 99 -22.98 -9.15 4.90
CA ARG A 99 -22.73 -7.77 4.40
C ARG A 99 -22.26 -6.78 5.47
N LYS A 100 -22.41 -7.10 6.76
CA LYS A 100 -22.02 -6.27 7.91
C LYS A 100 -20.83 -6.86 8.68
N GLN A 101 -20.32 -8.00 8.23
CA GLN A 101 -19.09 -8.57 8.78
C GLN A 101 -17.91 -7.70 8.31
N PRO A 102 -17.00 -7.31 9.21
CA PRO A 102 -15.83 -6.56 8.81
C PRO A 102 -14.86 -7.46 8.08
N TRP A 103 -14.38 -6.98 6.93
CA TRP A 103 -13.46 -7.68 6.03
C TRP A 103 -12.13 -8.09 6.67
N SER A 104 -11.67 -7.41 7.72
CA SER A 104 -10.43 -7.77 8.39
C SER A 104 -10.30 -7.25 9.82
N MET A 105 -9.35 -7.85 10.54
CA MET A 105 -8.89 -7.33 11.82
C MET A 105 -8.06 -6.06 11.58
N LYS A 106 -8.33 -4.98 12.33
CA LYS A 106 -7.40 -3.85 12.42
C LYS A 106 -6.11 -4.35 13.07
N THR A 107 -5.10 -4.64 12.26
CA THR A 107 -3.77 -5.01 12.74
C THR A 107 -3.09 -3.78 13.35
N ARG A 108 -2.37 -3.99 14.45
CA ARG A 108 -1.70 -2.92 15.16
C ARG A 108 -0.38 -2.61 14.44
N ARG A 109 -0.26 -1.43 13.86
CA ARG A 109 1.04 -0.91 13.39
C ARG A 109 1.84 -0.43 14.62
N PRO A 110 2.94 -1.10 15.01
CA PRO A 110 3.65 -0.81 16.26
C PRO A 110 4.32 0.57 16.25
N PHE A 111 4.77 1.03 15.08
CA PHE A 111 5.39 2.34 14.88
C PHE A 111 4.40 3.42 14.41
N ARG A 112 3.08 3.18 14.55
CA ARG A 112 2.05 4.14 14.19
C ARG A 112 2.28 5.46 14.93
N GLY A 113 2.31 6.57 14.21
CA GLY A 113 2.63 7.89 14.78
C GLY A 113 4.10 8.11 15.11
N VAL A 114 5.02 7.18 14.85
CA VAL A 114 6.47 7.41 14.88
C VAL A 114 6.98 7.63 13.46
N THR A 115 6.66 6.72 12.55
CA THR A 115 6.93 6.88 11.11
C THR A 115 6.09 8.02 10.52
N ASP A 116 4.82 8.14 10.94
CA ASP A 116 3.90 9.17 10.44
C ASP A 116 4.29 10.60 10.86
N LYS A 117 5.22 10.76 11.82
CA LYS A 117 5.72 12.07 12.25
C LYS A 117 6.82 12.63 11.35
N VAL A 118 7.50 11.77 10.59
CA VAL A 118 8.55 12.21 9.67
C VAL A 118 7.86 12.74 8.42
N LYS A 119 7.65 14.06 8.38
CA LYS A 119 7.15 14.74 7.18
C LYS A 119 8.32 14.94 6.22
N ILE A 120 8.27 14.28 5.07
CA ILE A 120 9.18 14.55 3.96
C ILE A 120 8.92 15.99 3.51
N THR A 121 9.99 16.77 3.29
CA THR A 121 9.89 18.13 2.78
C THR A 121 9.54 18.10 1.29
N PHE A 122 8.85 19.13 0.79
CA PHE A 122 8.52 19.21 -0.63
C PHE A 122 9.77 19.17 -1.53
N ARG A 123 10.86 19.81 -1.09
CA ARG A 123 12.16 19.74 -1.76
C ARG A 123 12.71 18.31 -1.87
N ALA A 124 12.66 17.52 -0.80
CA ALA A 124 13.11 16.13 -0.84
C ALA A 124 12.23 15.27 -1.76
N MET A 125 10.92 15.55 -1.84
CA MET A 125 10.05 14.89 -2.83
C MET A 125 10.47 15.22 -4.27
N LEU A 126 10.79 16.47 -4.54
CA LEU A 126 11.25 16.93 -5.87
C LEU A 126 12.57 16.28 -6.27
N GLU A 127 13.55 16.22 -5.37
CA GLU A 127 14.85 15.59 -5.63
C GLU A 127 14.69 14.10 -5.99
N LEU A 128 13.81 13.39 -5.28
CA LEU A 128 13.48 11.99 -5.58
C LEU A 128 12.79 11.87 -6.94
N ALA A 129 11.80 12.72 -7.23
CA ALA A 129 11.09 12.72 -8.49
C ALA A 129 11.98 13.09 -9.68
N GLU A 130 12.91 14.02 -9.49
CA GLU A 130 13.89 14.44 -10.50
C GLU A 130 14.86 13.31 -10.81
N ARG A 131 15.32 12.57 -9.80
CA ARG A 131 16.11 11.36 -10.02
C ARG A 131 15.37 10.35 -10.90
N VAL A 132 14.10 10.05 -10.60
CA VAL A 132 13.29 9.14 -11.41
C VAL A 132 13.10 9.67 -12.84
N ALA A 133 12.79 10.96 -12.98
CA ALA A 133 12.61 11.58 -14.29
C ALA A 133 13.91 11.60 -15.13
N LYS A 134 15.08 11.72 -14.50
CA LYS A 134 16.39 11.59 -15.18
C LYS A 134 16.63 10.18 -15.68
N GLU A 135 16.33 9.17 -14.86
CA GLU A 135 16.50 7.76 -15.22
C GLU A 135 15.60 7.37 -16.39
N LEU A 136 14.33 7.81 -16.40
CA LEU A 136 13.36 7.53 -17.47
C LEU A 136 13.48 8.45 -18.69
N LYS A 137 14.26 9.53 -18.59
CA LYS A 137 14.35 10.63 -19.55
C LYS A 137 13.03 11.41 -19.66
N SER A 138 13.10 12.57 -20.31
CA SER A 138 11.97 13.49 -20.48
C SER A 138 10.79 12.82 -21.21
N PRO A 139 9.57 12.83 -20.64
CA PRO A 139 8.35 12.37 -21.33
C PRO A 139 7.88 13.33 -22.42
N LEU A 140 8.37 14.57 -22.41
CA LEU A 140 7.89 15.63 -23.29
C LEU A 140 8.65 15.62 -24.62
N GLU A 141 7.92 15.52 -25.73
CA GLU A 141 8.48 15.55 -27.09
C GLU A 141 9.05 16.91 -27.49
N VAL A 142 10.14 16.93 -28.25
CA VAL A 142 10.74 18.18 -28.75
C VAL A 142 9.99 18.64 -29.98
N SER A 143 9.03 19.54 -29.81
CA SER A 143 8.47 20.25 -30.96
C SER A 143 9.56 21.11 -31.62
N LYS A 144 9.80 20.90 -32.91
CA LYS A 144 10.66 21.74 -33.75
C LYS A 144 9.97 23.04 -34.18
N ARG A 145 8.67 23.20 -33.92
CA ARG A 145 7.85 24.36 -34.27
C ARG A 145 7.25 25.00 -33.03
N GLY A 146 7.38 26.31 -32.89
CA GLY A 146 6.75 27.09 -31.81
C GLY A 146 7.74 27.87 -30.95
N ARG A 147 7.24 28.38 -29.81
CA ARG A 147 8.01 29.18 -28.86
C ARG A 147 9.15 28.33 -28.26
N PRO A 148 10.36 28.89 -28.09
CA PRO A 148 11.46 28.18 -27.46
C PRO A 148 11.07 27.63 -26.09
N VAL A 149 11.59 26.45 -25.78
CA VAL A 149 11.38 25.80 -24.48
C VAL A 149 12.05 26.66 -23.41
N ILE A 150 11.27 27.10 -22.43
CA ILE A 150 11.76 27.98 -21.34
C ILE A 150 12.30 27.15 -20.17
N TYR A 151 11.70 25.98 -19.94
CA TYR A 151 11.94 25.16 -18.76
C TYR A 151 12.59 23.81 -19.08
N ASP A 152 13.40 23.31 -18.15
CA ASP A 152 13.90 21.93 -18.16
C ASP A 152 12.73 20.95 -18.01
N ARG A 153 12.57 20.11 -19.03
CA ARG A 153 11.47 19.15 -19.16
C ARG A 153 11.55 18.04 -18.12
N ILE A 154 12.75 17.66 -17.69
CA ILE A 154 12.94 16.66 -16.65
C ILE A 154 12.44 17.23 -15.33
N LYS A 155 12.82 18.47 -15.02
CA LYS A 155 12.37 19.14 -13.79
C LYS A 155 10.87 19.41 -13.80
N LEU A 156 10.29 19.73 -14.97
CA LEU A 156 8.84 19.83 -15.13
C LEU A 156 8.14 18.48 -14.89
N ALA A 157 8.63 17.39 -15.46
CA ALA A 157 8.08 16.06 -15.23
C ALA A 157 8.16 15.67 -13.74
N ALA A 158 9.28 15.97 -13.08
CA ALA A 158 9.44 15.78 -11.64
C ALA A 158 8.43 16.58 -10.81
N ALA A 159 8.19 17.85 -11.17
CA ALA A 159 7.18 18.68 -10.52
C ALA A 159 5.76 18.09 -10.66
N ILE A 160 5.46 17.47 -11.80
CA ILE A 160 4.19 16.78 -12.01
C ILE A 160 4.08 15.51 -11.18
N LEU A 161 5.14 14.71 -11.06
CA LEU A 161 5.15 13.50 -10.22
C LEU A 161 4.81 13.81 -8.75
N VAL A 162 5.28 14.95 -8.22
CA VAL A 162 5.02 15.34 -6.82
C VAL A 162 3.68 16.06 -6.60
N LYS A 163 2.92 16.34 -7.67
CA LYS A 163 1.63 17.04 -7.59
C LYS A 163 0.70 16.35 -6.58
N GLY A 164 0.51 15.03 -6.72
CA GLY A 164 -0.48 14.27 -5.96
C GLY A 164 -1.87 14.94 -6.01
N MET A 165 -2.47 15.13 -4.84
CA MET A 165 -3.79 15.76 -4.68
C MET A 165 -3.77 17.29 -4.71
N ARG A 166 -2.60 17.93 -4.83
CA ARG A 166 -2.49 19.40 -4.87
C ARG A 166 -3.15 19.95 -6.13
N SER A 167 -3.71 21.15 -6.01
CA SER A 167 -4.10 21.93 -7.19
C SER A 167 -2.84 22.42 -7.94
N PHE A 168 -2.99 22.79 -9.20
CA PHE A 168 -1.87 23.40 -9.95
C PHE A 168 -1.47 24.78 -9.39
N VAL A 169 -2.39 25.46 -8.70
CA VAL A 169 -2.13 26.71 -7.99
C VAL A 169 -1.22 26.46 -6.80
N ASP A 170 -1.57 25.49 -5.96
CA ASP A 170 -0.76 25.14 -4.78
C ASP A 170 0.61 24.60 -5.20
N LEU A 171 0.66 23.78 -6.25
CA LEU A 171 1.91 23.26 -6.79
C LEU A 171 2.84 24.39 -7.27
N SER A 172 2.31 25.35 -8.04
CA SER A 172 3.08 26.51 -8.51
C SER A 172 3.61 27.35 -7.34
N ALA A 173 2.77 27.59 -6.32
CA ALA A 173 3.17 28.30 -5.11
C ALA A 173 4.25 27.54 -4.32
N GLU A 174 4.12 26.24 -4.13
CA GLU A 174 5.12 25.41 -3.45
C GLU A 174 6.47 25.43 -4.20
N LEU A 175 6.45 25.30 -5.54
CA LEU A 175 7.66 25.36 -6.38
C LEU A 175 8.40 26.70 -6.25
N SER A 176 7.66 27.81 -6.24
CA SER A 176 8.21 29.15 -6.02
C SER A 176 8.76 29.30 -4.60
N ASN A 177 8.03 28.82 -3.58
CA ASN A 177 8.44 28.93 -2.18
C ASN A 177 9.74 28.17 -1.89
N VAL A 178 9.94 27.01 -2.52
CA VAL A 178 11.20 26.27 -2.38
C VAL A 178 12.28 26.76 -3.35
N GLN A 179 12.02 27.77 -4.18
CA GLN A 179 12.97 28.27 -5.19
C GLN A 179 13.52 27.13 -6.07
N TYR A 180 12.63 26.25 -6.54
CA TYR A 180 13.04 25.16 -7.42
C TYR A 180 13.18 25.69 -8.85
N ASP A 181 14.41 26.08 -9.19
CA ASP A 181 14.70 26.64 -10.51
C ASP A 181 14.59 25.56 -11.60
N MET A 182 13.67 25.81 -12.52
CA MET A 182 13.39 24.96 -13.67
C MET A 182 13.74 25.66 -14.99
N ALA A 183 14.18 26.92 -14.97
CA ALA A 183 14.45 27.67 -16.18
C ALA A 183 15.78 27.21 -16.81
N LEU A 184 15.82 27.12 -18.15
CA LEU A 184 17.05 26.76 -18.86
C LEU A 184 18.09 27.89 -18.89
N ASP A 185 17.64 29.12 -18.67
CA ASP A 185 18.45 30.34 -18.64
C ASP A 185 18.78 30.80 -17.20
N GLU A 186 18.50 29.97 -16.20
CA GLU A 186 18.68 30.27 -14.77
C GLU A 186 17.99 31.59 -14.35
N SER A 187 16.92 31.97 -15.05
CA SER A 187 16.20 33.23 -14.83
C SER A 187 15.26 33.22 -13.61
N GLU A 188 15.31 32.18 -12.78
CA GLU A 188 14.43 31.95 -11.63
C GLU A 188 12.93 32.06 -11.97
N ARG A 189 12.55 31.64 -13.18
CA ARG A 189 11.16 31.62 -13.61
C ARG A 189 10.46 30.35 -13.13
N TYR A 190 9.25 30.53 -12.61
CA TYR A 190 8.40 29.43 -12.15
C TYR A 190 7.20 29.26 -13.08
N PRO A 191 6.82 28.02 -13.42
CA PRO A 191 5.69 27.74 -14.29
C PRO A 191 4.38 28.15 -13.60
N SER A 192 3.54 28.81 -14.37
CA SER A 192 2.18 29.16 -13.97
C SER A 192 1.29 27.91 -13.84
N PRO A 193 0.18 27.99 -13.09
CA PRO A 193 -0.75 26.86 -12.95
C PRO A 193 -1.26 26.31 -14.29
N SER A 194 -1.50 27.19 -15.26
CA SER A 194 -1.95 26.81 -16.61
C SER A 194 -0.86 26.08 -17.39
N GLU A 195 0.40 26.49 -17.25
CA GLU A 195 1.54 25.79 -17.87
C GLU A 195 1.71 24.39 -17.28
N LEU A 196 1.64 24.25 -15.95
CA LEU A 196 1.70 22.96 -15.28
C LEU A 196 0.55 22.03 -15.72
N HIS A 197 -0.66 22.57 -15.87
CA HIS A 197 -1.80 21.80 -16.39
C HIS A 197 -1.57 21.33 -17.82
N ASN A 198 -1.09 22.21 -18.70
CA ASN A 198 -0.79 21.87 -20.09
C ASN A 198 0.32 20.81 -20.20
N ILE A 199 1.30 20.84 -19.31
CA ILE A 199 2.36 19.83 -19.26
C ILE A 199 1.79 18.50 -18.78
N PHE A 200 0.98 18.51 -17.73
CA PHE A 200 0.33 17.31 -17.19
C PHE A 200 -0.45 16.54 -18.26
N THR A 201 -1.16 17.23 -19.16
CA THR A 201 -1.93 16.59 -20.23
C THR A 201 -1.07 16.04 -21.37
N GLN A 202 0.20 16.44 -21.46
CA GLN A 202 1.14 15.98 -22.50
C GLN A 202 1.97 14.77 -22.06
N ILE A 203 2.01 14.45 -20.76
CA ILE A 203 2.79 13.31 -20.28
C ILE A 203 2.07 12.01 -20.64
N PRO A 204 2.72 11.06 -21.35
CA PRO A 204 2.13 9.77 -21.67
C PRO A 204 1.79 8.96 -20.42
N VAL A 205 0.70 8.20 -20.48
CA VAL A 205 0.25 7.35 -19.36
C VAL A 205 1.29 6.28 -19.06
N GLU A 206 1.90 5.71 -20.10
CA GLU A 206 2.93 4.67 -20.01
C GLU A 206 4.15 5.18 -19.23
N TRP A 207 4.58 6.41 -19.48
CA TRP A 207 5.68 7.02 -18.74
C TRP A 207 5.33 7.23 -17.26
N MET A 208 4.10 7.63 -16.95
CA MET A 208 3.63 7.76 -15.56
C MET A 208 3.59 6.40 -14.85
N GLU A 209 3.18 5.34 -15.54
CA GLU A 209 3.19 3.99 -14.99
C GLU A 209 4.61 3.49 -14.70
N GLU A 210 5.55 3.72 -15.62
CA GLU A 210 6.97 3.41 -15.41
C GLU A 210 7.57 4.22 -14.25
N ALA A 211 7.21 5.50 -14.13
CA ALA A 211 7.65 6.34 -13.01
C ALA A 211 7.12 5.85 -11.66
N LEU A 212 5.86 5.40 -11.60
CA LEU A 212 5.29 4.80 -10.40
C LEU A 212 5.98 3.48 -10.03
N GLN A 213 6.22 2.60 -11.00
CA GLN A 213 6.97 1.37 -10.78
C GLN A 213 8.37 1.66 -10.25
N ARG A 214 9.05 2.65 -10.83
CA ARG A 214 10.40 3.01 -10.39
C ARG A 214 10.43 3.59 -8.97
N LEU A 215 9.44 4.41 -8.60
CA LEU A 215 9.30 4.90 -7.23
C LEU A 215 9.06 3.75 -6.23
N ASP A 216 8.24 2.75 -6.61
CA ASP A 216 8.06 1.53 -5.83
C ASP A 216 9.36 0.73 -5.69
N ASP A 217 10.16 0.61 -6.76
CA ASP A 217 11.44 -0.08 -6.73
C ASP A 217 12.47 0.63 -5.85
N LEU A 218 12.53 1.97 -5.88
CA LEU A 218 13.38 2.75 -4.97
C LEU A 218 12.98 2.54 -3.50
N SER A 219 11.68 2.44 -3.23
CA SER A 219 11.18 2.09 -1.90
C SER A 219 11.63 0.68 -1.51
N LYS A 220 11.47 -0.30 -2.40
CA LYS A 220 11.97 -1.67 -2.19
C LYS A 220 13.47 -1.68 -1.90
N GLU A 221 14.29 -0.94 -2.65
CA GLU A 221 15.74 -0.83 -2.43
C GLU A 221 16.05 -0.32 -1.01
N GLU A 222 15.36 0.72 -0.56
CA GLU A 222 15.54 1.26 0.79
C GLU A 222 15.19 0.24 1.89
N PHE A 223 14.09 -0.49 1.71
CA PHE A 223 13.65 -1.52 2.65
C PHE A 223 14.38 -2.87 2.49
N SER A 224 15.10 -3.09 1.39
CA SER A 224 15.86 -4.33 1.18
C SER A 224 17.01 -4.50 2.17
N LYS A 225 17.49 -3.38 2.76
CA LYS A 225 18.47 -3.34 3.85
C LYS A 225 18.04 -4.11 5.10
N PHE A 226 16.74 -4.42 5.22
CA PHE A 226 16.19 -5.22 6.32
C PHE A 226 16.23 -6.73 6.07
N GLU A 227 16.72 -7.18 4.89
CA GLU A 227 16.79 -8.59 4.47
C GLU A 227 15.45 -9.33 4.57
N GLU A 228 14.37 -8.59 4.36
CA GLU A 228 13.01 -9.13 4.29
C GLU A 228 12.56 -9.23 2.84
N HIS A 229 11.51 -10.00 2.59
CA HIS A 229 10.98 -10.22 1.25
C HIS A 229 9.76 -9.31 1.04
N PRO A 230 9.92 -8.09 0.51
CA PRO A 230 8.83 -7.11 0.40
C PRO A 230 7.93 -7.35 -0.83
N ASP A 231 8.12 -8.43 -1.59
CA ASP A 231 7.35 -8.75 -2.81
C ASP A 231 6.01 -9.44 -2.52
N THR A 232 5.30 -8.95 -1.50
CA THR A 232 3.89 -9.28 -1.26
C THR A 232 3.04 -8.08 -1.59
N PHE A 233 2.08 -8.27 -2.49
CA PHE A 233 1.24 -7.23 -3.04
C PHE A 233 -0.25 -7.50 -2.77
N VAL A 234 -1.04 -6.43 -2.73
CA VAL A 234 -2.50 -6.47 -2.71
C VAL A 234 -3.02 -5.78 -3.96
N ILE A 235 -4.04 -6.37 -4.58
CA ILE A 235 -4.86 -5.70 -5.58
C ILE A 235 -6.14 -5.26 -4.88
N ASP A 236 -6.46 -3.97 -5.00
CA ASP A 236 -7.68 -3.39 -4.44
C ASP A 236 -8.39 -2.51 -5.47
N GLY A 237 -9.71 -2.57 -5.48
CA GLY A 237 -10.59 -1.82 -6.36
C GLY A 237 -11.14 -0.59 -5.66
N SER A 238 -11.05 0.56 -6.30
CA SER A 238 -11.57 1.80 -5.71
C SER A 238 -12.17 2.72 -6.78
N ALA A 239 -12.82 3.79 -6.33
CA ALA A 239 -13.46 4.77 -7.20
C ALA A 239 -13.16 6.19 -6.74
N LEU A 240 -12.80 7.05 -7.70
CA LEU A 240 -12.71 8.50 -7.48
C LEU A 240 -13.95 9.16 -8.06
N SER A 241 -14.64 9.95 -7.25
CA SER A 241 -15.74 10.80 -7.73
C SER A 241 -15.17 11.98 -8.52
N GLY A 242 -15.68 12.18 -9.73
CA GLY A 242 -15.40 13.35 -10.54
C GLY A 242 -16.29 14.54 -10.16
N ASP A 243 -15.94 15.70 -10.71
CA ASP A 243 -16.67 16.95 -10.50
C ASP A 243 -17.88 17.12 -11.44
N ILE A 244 -17.94 16.31 -12.50
CA ILE A 244 -19.01 16.34 -13.51
C ILE A 244 -20.20 15.53 -13.01
N LEU A 245 -21.41 16.08 -13.15
CA LEU A 245 -22.66 15.36 -12.93
C LEU A 245 -23.11 14.68 -14.21
N VAL A 246 -23.45 13.40 -14.12
CA VAL A 246 -24.02 12.61 -15.21
C VAL A 246 -25.39 12.09 -14.82
N GLU A 247 -26.30 12.06 -15.79
CA GLU A 247 -27.63 11.48 -15.60
C GLU A 247 -27.52 9.96 -15.52
N ARG A 248 -28.05 9.37 -14.45
CA ARG A 248 -28.16 7.91 -14.30
C ARG A 248 -29.52 7.51 -13.77
N VAL A 249 -30.02 6.37 -14.23
CA VAL A 249 -31.26 5.78 -13.71
C VAL A 249 -30.95 5.07 -12.40
N VAL A 250 -31.49 5.59 -11.29
CA VAL A 250 -31.39 4.97 -9.96
C VAL A 250 -32.79 4.78 -9.41
N LEU A 251 -33.13 3.53 -9.10
CA LEU A 251 -34.48 3.15 -8.63
C LEU A 251 -35.56 3.72 -9.57
N THR A 252 -35.42 3.40 -10.87
CA THR A 252 -36.35 3.80 -11.95
C THR A 252 -36.57 5.31 -12.14
N LYS A 253 -35.77 6.18 -11.51
CA LYS A 253 -35.78 7.64 -11.73
C LYS A 253 -34.43 8.12 -12.25
N ILE A 254 -34.45 9.04 -13.21
CA ILE A 254 -33.24 9.73 -13.67
C ILE A 254 -32.79 10.68 -12.57
N ARG A 255 -31.53 10.58 -12.16
CA ARG A 255 -30.90 11.48 -11.19
C ARG A 255 -29.55 11.93 -11.74
N LEU A 256 -29.20 13.18 -11.46
CA LEU A 256 -27.85 13.69 -11.64
C LEU A 256 -26.98 13.17 -10.50
N ILE A 257 -25.95 12.40 -10.85
CA ILE A 257 -25.00 11.80 -9.90
C ILE A 257 -23.61 12.19 -10.35
N ARG A 258 -22.71 12.45 -9.40
CA ARG A 258 -21.29 12.66 -9.73
C ARG A 258 -20.77 11.45 -10.49
N ASP A 259 -20.13 11.72 -11.62
CA ASP A 259 -19.45 10.66 -12.34
C ASP A 259 -18.35 10.08 -11.46
N TYR A 260 -17.97 8.83 -11.73
CA TYR A 260 -16.94 8.17 -10.95
C TYR A 260 -16.02 7.37 -11.85
N PHE A 261 -14.73 7.48 -11.58
CA PHE A 261 -13.69 6.72 -12.24
C PHE A 261 -13.28 5.56 -11.34
N GLN A 262 -13.60 4.33 -11.78
CA GLN A 262 -13.17 3.12 -11.09
C GLN A 262 -11.78 2.71 -11.55
N TYR A 263 -10.92 2.40 -10.59
CA TYR A 263 -9.56 1.95 -10.80
C TYR A 263 -9.25 0.74 -9.92
N GLN A 264 -8.25 -0.02 -10.31
CA GLN A 264 -7.61 -1.02 -9.48
C GLN A 264 -6.17 -0.57 -9.22
N ALA A 265 -5.73 -0.71 -7.98
CA ALA A 265 -4.39 -0.37 -7.54
C ALA A 265 -3.66 -1.62 -7.08
N LEU A 266 -2.42 -1.77 -7.53
CA LEU A 266 -1.49 -2.79 -7.05
C LEU A 266 -0.57 -2.13 -6.04
N VAL A 267 -0.65 -2.58 -4.80
CA VAL A 267 0.04 -1.99 -3.65
C VAL A 267 1.00 -3.00 -3.04
N ARG A 268 2.24 -2.61 -2.86
CA ARG A 268 3.22 -3.39 -2.09
C ARG A 268 2.90 -3.23 -0.60
N ILE A 269 2.55 -4.32 0.08
CA ILE A 269 2.04 -4.26 1.46
C ILE A 269 3.12 -3.74 2.42
N ALA A 270 4.34 -4.25 2.25
CA ALA A 270 5.48 -3.99 3.12
C ALA A 270 5.82 -2.49 3.23
N THR A 271 5.88 -1.81 2.09
CA THR A 271 6.27 -0.40 1.97
C THR A 271 5.07 0.54 1.86
N ASN A 272 3.86 -0.02 1.67
CA ASN A 272 2.64 0.72 1.40
C ASN A 272 2.77 1.67 0.19
N THR A 273 3.49 1.23 -0.85
CA THR A 273 3.69 1.97 -2.11
C THR A 273 2.80 1.41 -3.20
N ILE A 274 2.30 2.30 -4.06
CA ILE A 274 1.52 1.92 -5.25
C ILE A 274 2.51 1.63 -6.37
N ARG A 275 2.46 0.40 -6.90
CA ARG A 275 3.29 -0.02 -8.04
C ARG A 275 2.61 0.26 -9.37
N SER A 276 1.29 0.04 -9.44
CA SER A 276 0.53 0.21 -10.68
C SER A 276 -0.90 0.63 -10.37
N ILE A 277 -1.45 1.46 -11.25
CA ILE A 277 -2.87 1.83 -11.25
C ILE A 277 -3.40 1.54 -12.65
N LYS A 278 -4.51 0.80 -12.73
CA LYS A 278 -5.17 0.50 -14.01
C LYS A 278 -6.65 0.83 -13.88
N LYS A 279 -7.32 1.00 -15.03
CA LYS A 279 -8.79 1.04 -15.05
C LYS A 279 -9.33 -0.25 -14.41
N HIS A 280 -10.38 -0.12 -13.62
CA HIS A 280 -10.95 -1.26 -12.91
C HIS A 280 -11.40 -2.36 -13.88
N SER A 281 -11.05 -3.60 -13.54
CA SER A 281 -11.46 -4.82 -14.20
C SER A 281 -11.31 -5.97 -13.20
N ASN A 282 -12.19 -6.96 -13.28
CA ASN A 282 -12.03 -8.20 -12.53
C ASN A 282 -10.81 -9.00 -13.00
N LYS A 283 -10.28 -8.72 -14.21
CA LYS A 283 -9.09 -9.39 -14.74
C LYS A 283 -7.82 -8.77 -14.16
N ILE A 284 -7.01 -9.60 -13.51
CA ILE A 284 -5.72 -9.16 -12.94
C ILE A 284 -4.54 -9.32 -13.89
N GLY A 285 -4.73 -9.92 -15.07
CA GLY A 285 -3.63 -10.25 -15.99
C GLY A 285 -2.76 -9.05 -16.35
N ASP A 286 -3.37 -7.90 -16.66
CA ASP A 286 -2.63 -6.71 -17.07
C ASP A 286 -1.87 -6.05 -15.91
N ILE A 287 -2.40 -6.11 -14.68
CA ILE A 287 -1.74 -5.51 -13.51
C ILE A 287 -0.63 -6.40 -12.97
N VAL A 288 -0.81 -7.73 -13.05
CA VAL A 288 0.18 -8.72 -12.60
C VAL A 288 1.41 -8.77 -13.50
N ARG A 289 1.32 -8.43 -14.79
CA ARG A 289 2.49 -8.34 -15.68
C ARG A 289 3.58 -7.38 -15.20
N SER A 290 3.22 -6.41 -14.37
CA SER A 290 4.18 -5.45 -13.79
C SER A 290 4.96 -6.00 -12.60
N LEU A 291 4.62 -7.20 -12.10
CA LEU A 291 5.18 -7.76 -10.87
C LEU A 291 6.55 -8.41 -11.09
N PRO A 292 7.46 -8.28 -10.11
CA PRO A 292 8.67 -9.10 -10.06
C PRO A 292 8.35 -10.59 -10.04
N ALA A 293 9.23 -11.41 -10.62
CA ALA A 293 9.11 -12.86 -10.55
C ALA A 293 9.13 -13.35 -9.10
N GLY A 294 8.28 -14.34 -8.77
CA GLY A 294 8.17 -14.90 -7.41
C GLY A 294 7.34 -14.05 -6.43
N SER A 295 6.71 -12.96 -6.90
CA SER A 295 5.83 -12.15 -6.06
C SER A 295 4.57 -12.90 -5.62
N ILE A 296 4.08 -12.58 -4.42
CA ILE A 296 2.79 -13.05 -3.92
C ILE A 296 1.76 -11.95 -4.10
N VAL A 297 0.60 -12.29 -4.66
CA VAL A 297 -0.52 -11.36 -4.85
C VAL A 297 -1.71 -11.81 -4.01
N LEU A 298 -2.22 -10.90 -3.20
CA LEU A 298 -3.47 -11.05 -2.47
C LEU A 298 -4.53 -10.24 -3.21
N ALA A 299 -5.65 -10.87 -3.54
CA ALA A 299 -6.77 -10.23 -4.21
C ALA A 299 -8.08 -10.78 -3.66
N ASP A 300 -9.13 -9.97 -3.72
CA ASP A 300 -10.46 -10.39 -3.31
C ASP A 300 -11.05 -11.44 -4.27
N PRO A 301 -12.04 -12.24 -3.83
CA PRO A 301 -12.68 -13.26 -4.66
C PRO A 301 -13.36 -12.74 -5.93
N GLU A 302 -13.61 -11.43 -6.02
CA GLU A 302 -14.17 -10.79 -7.20
C GLU A 302 -13.19 -10.73 -8.39
N TYR A 303 -11.90 -10.96 -8.15
CA TYR A 303 -10.85 -10.93 -9.15
C TYR A 303 -10.61 -12.31 -9.78
N ASP A 304 -10.65 -12.35 -11.11
CA ASP A 304 -10.34 -13.54 -11.91
C ASP A 304 -8.82 -13.76 -11.95
N ALA A 305 -8.32 -14.66 -11.11
CA ALA A 305 -6.93 -15.09 -11.15
C ALA A 305 -6.70 -16.03 -12.35
N PRO A 306 -5.73 -15.77 -13.25
CA PRO A 306 -5.37 -16.70 -14.30
C PRO A 306 -4.87 -18.01 -13.68
N GLY A 307 -5.31 -19.15 -14.24
CA GLY A 307 -5.08 -20.49 -13.70
C GLY A 307 -3.62 -20.90 -13.48
N GLU A 308 -2.65 -20.16 -14.00
CA GLU A 308 -1.21 -20.40 -13.77
C GLU A 308 -0.66 -19.76 -12.48
N LEU A 309 -1.40 -18.86 -11.83
CA LEU A 309 -1.09 -18.35 -10.48
C LEU A 309 -1.70 -19.23 -9.37
N SER A 310 -2.38 -20.32 -9.74
CA SER A 310 -3.03 -21.25 -8.80
C SER A 310 -2.07 -22.19 -8.05
N GLY A 311 -0.76 -21.94 -8.13
CA GLY A 311 0.27 -22.61 -7.36
C GLY A 311 0.39 -22.16 -5.90
N CYS A 312 -0.66 -21.61 -5.29
CA CYS A 312 -0.83 -21.55 -3.84
C CYS A 312 -2.32 -21.38 -3.52
N GLY A 313 -3.11 -22.44 -3.76
CA GLY A 313 -4.56 -22.41 -3.61
C GLY A 313 -5.04 -22.10 -2.18
N ARG A 314 -6.11 -21.32 -2.09
CA ARG A 314 -7.47 -21.85 -1.87
C ARG A 314 -8.51 -20.87 -2.43
N ILE A 315 -9.02 -21.20 -3.62
CA ILE A 315 -10.37 -20.85 -4.02
C ILE A 315 -11.28 -21.67 -3.12
N SER A 316 -12.00 -21.03 -2.19
CA SER A 316 -13.13 -21.69 -1.55
C SER A 316 -14.29 -21.69 -2.53
N ASP A 317 -14.36 -22.75 -3.34
CA ASP A 317 -15.60 -23.11 -4.00
C ASP A 317 -16.66 -23.38 -2.93
N ARG A 318 -17.64 -22.47 -2.80
CA ARG A 318 -18.98 -22.85 -2.39
C ARG A 318 -19.93 -22.52 -3.52
N ALA A 319 -20.16 -23.56 -4.31
CA ALA A 319 -21.20 -23.66 -5.29
C ALA A 319 -22.57 -23.25 -4.72
N SER A 320 -23.22 -22.35 -5.46
CA SER A 320 -24.61 -22.43 -5.90
C SER A 320 -25.61 -23.17 -4.98
N ARG A 321 -26.46 -22.39 -4.31
CA ARG A 321 -27.93 -22.51 -4.34
C ARG A 321 -28.56 -21.24 -3.79
#